data_AF-A0A529NAR5-F1
#
_entry.id   AF-A0A529NAR5-F1
#
_cell.length_a   1.000
_cell.length_b   1.000
_cell.length_c   1.000
_cell.angle_alpha   90.00
_cell.angle_beta   90.00
_cell.angle_gamma   90.00
#
_symmetry.space_group_name_H-M   'P 1'
#
loop_
_entity.id
_entity.type
_entity.pdbx_description
1 polymer ?
#
loop_
_entity_poly.entity_id
_entity_poly.type
_entity_poly.pdbx_seq_one_letter_code
_entity_poly.pdbx_strand_id
1 'polypeptide(L)'
;IVPFFTKKGGQRSCDYVFYTLTFGLRGNAQAFANPVLANALKNTRLDFKDQPPHGLQIVSAHVSGDGTDAAGGALPGAVISTSADPNDTATVSDFRISASDLDGMGAANERTITFQIVAKIDHAAFPAPAMVDNQGTIKVSMGGGPGTIIPSQDPG
;
A
#
# COMPACT_ATOMS: atom_id res chain seq x y z
N ILE A 1 15.38 11.69 5.07
CA ILE A 1 14.33 10.92 4.38
C ILE A 1 13.13 10.85 5.32
N VAL A 2 11.92 11.08 4.83
CA VAL A 2 10.68 11.10 5.61
C VAL A 2 9.70 10.12 4.94
N PRO A 3 9.09 9.19 5.71
CA PRO A 3 8.06 8.32 5.18
C PRO A 3 6.73 9.05 5.00
N PHE A 4 5.95 8.62 4.02
CA PHE A 4 4.56 9.05 3.84
C PHE A 4 3.69 7.87 3.46
N PHE A 5 2.41 7.98 3.78
CA PHE A 5 1.41 7.03 3.31
C PHE A 5 0.13 7.77 2.99
N THR A 6 -0.20 7.86 1.71
CA THR A 6 -1.40 8.57 1.25
C THR A 6 -2.42 7.61 0.67
N LYS A 7 -3.69 7.99 0.75
CA LYS A 7 -4.81 7.29 0.10
C LYS A 7 -5.59 8.25 -0.79
N LYS A 8 -6.13 7.73 -1.88
CA LYS A 8 -7.16 8.36 -2.71
C LYS A 8 -8.21 7.32 -3.02
N GLY A 9 -9.47 7.71 -3.01
CA GLY A 9 -10.57 6.82 -3.35
C GLY A 9 -11.58 7.53 -4.22
N GLY A 10 -12.38 6.75 -4.94
CA GLY A 10 -13.48 7.28 -5.71
C GLY A 10 -14.41 6.20 -6.22
N GLN A 11 -15.60 6.63 -6.63
CA GLN A 11 -16.52 5.76 -7.33
C GLN A 11 -16.10 5.66 -8.80
N ARG A 12 -15.88 4.44 -9.28
CA ARG A 12 -15.54 4.17 -10.69
C ARG A 12 -16.79 4.05 -11.56
N SER A 13 -17.87 3.50 -10.99
CA SER A 13 -19.18 3.33 -11.63
C SER A 13 -20.26 3.08 -10.57
N CYS A 14 -21.52 2.91 -10.96
CA CYS A 14 -22.60 2.54 -10.03
C CYS A 14 -22.30 1.30 -9.20
N ASP A 15 -21.47 0.38 -9.69
CA ASP A 15 -21.23 -0.92 -9.04
C ASP A 15 -19.85 -1.05 -8.40
N TYR A 16 -18.95 -0.08 -8.61
CA TYR A 16 -17.54 -0.23 -8.22
C TYR A 16 -16.95 1.04 -7.66
N VAL A 17 -16.14 0.87 -6.62
CA VAL A 17 -15.21 1.86 -6.09
C VAL A 17 -13.78 1.43 -6.37
N PHE A 18 -12.88 2.41 -6.39
CA PHE A 18 -11.45 2.18 -6.46
C PHE A 18 -10.73 2.95 -5.35
N TYR A 19 -9.64 2.37 -4.86
CA TYR A 19 -8.72 2.99 -3.92
C TYR A 19 -7.29 2.86 -4.45
N THR A 20 -6.55 3.95 -4.38
CA THR A 20 -5.11 4.01 -4.66
C THR A 20 -4.42 4.47 -3.40
N LEU A 21 -3.55 3.63 -2.84
CA LEU A 21 -2.75 3.95 -1.67
C LEU A 21 -1.28 3.95 -2.05
N THR A 22 -0.54 4.99 -1.68
CA THR A 22 0.88 5.12 -2.01
C THR A 22 1.69 5.27 -0.73
N PHE A 23 2.47 4.24 -0.42
CA PHE A 23 3.47 4.27 0.64
C PHE A 23 4.82 4.60 0.04
N GLY A 24 5.57 5.50 0.67
CA GLY A 24 6.86 5.88 0.12
C GLY A 24 7.75 6.63 1.09
N LEU A 25 8.94 6.94 0.58
CA LEU A 25 9.96 7.72 1.23
C LEU A 25 10.25 8.93 0.36
N ARG A 26 10.29 10.12 0.95
CA ARG A 26 10.69 11.37 0.30
C ARG A 26 11.91 11.96 0.98
N GLY A 27 12.84 12.51 0.22
CA GLY A 27 13.96 13.28 0.78
C GLY A 27 14.99 13.63 -0.26
N ASN A 28 16.24 13.88 0.11
CA ASN A 28 17.25 14.28 -0.87
C ASN A 28 17.65 13.10 -1.79
N ALA A 29 17.87 13.36 -3.09
CA ALA A 29 18.28 12.36 -4.07
C ALA A 29 19.59 11.64 -3.68
N GLN A 30 20.58 12.37 -3.16
CA GLN A 30 21.85 11.74 -2.71
C GLN A 30 21.65 10.83 -1.48
N ALA A 31 20.57 11.01 -0.71
CA ALA A 31 20.32 10.12 0.42
C ALA A 31 19.96 8.70 -0.05
N PHE A 32 19.28 8.54 -1.19
CA PHE A 32 19.00 7.22 -1.77
C PHE A 32 20.23 6.52 -2.35
N ALA A 33 21.30 7.27 -2.64
CA ALA A 33 22.60 6.70 -3.01
C ALA A 33 23.43 6.24 -1.78
N ASN A 34 22.97 6.49 -0.55
CA ASN A 34 23.72 6.12 0.65
C ASN A 34 23.58 4.60 0.94
N PRO A 35 24.70 3.84 1.00
CA PRO A 35 24.67 2.41 1.24
C PRO A 35 24.14 2.02 2.63
N VAL A 36 24.28 2.91 3.63
CA VAL A 36 23.72 2.70 4.98
C VAL A 36 22.19 2.71 4.92
N LEU A 37 21.61 3.66 4.19
CA LEU A 37 20.16 3.70 4.00
C LEU A 37 19.69 2.48 3.21
N ALA A 38 20.36 2.14 2.10
CA ALA A 38 19.98 0.99 1.28
C ALA A 38 19.95 -0.31 2.10
N ASN A 39 20.94 -0.53 2.98
CA ASN A 39 20.94 -1.68 3.88
C ASN A 39 19.84 -1.62 4.94
N ALA A 40 19.54 -0.43 5.48
CA ALA A 40 18.44 -0.27 6.43
C ALA A 40 17.08 -0.62 5.79
N LEU A 41 16.84 -0.19 4.55
CA LEU A 41 15.61 -0.48 3.82
C LEU A 41 15.48 -1.97 3.50
N LYS A 42 16.57 -2.65 3.12
CA LYS A 42 16.59 -4.12 2.92
C LYS A 42 16.24 -4.90 4.18
N ASN A 43 16.63 -4.40 5.35
CA ASN A 43 16.35 -5.03 6.65
C ASN A 43 15.01 -4.63 7.26
N THR A 44 14.25 -3.73 6.60
CA THR A 44 12.97 -3.23 7.08
C THR A 44 11.84 -4.00 6.42
N ARG A 45 11.23 -4.93 7.16
CA ARG A 45 10.04 -5.65 6.69
C ARG A 45 8.83 -4.71 6.71
N LEU A 46 8.10 -4.71 5.61
CA LEU A 46 6.82 -4.03 5.45
C LEU A 46 5.72 -5.06 5.24
N ASP A 47 4.57 -4.84 5.87
CA ASP A 47 3.35 -5.57 5.60
C ASP A 47 2.21 -4.56 5.39
N PHE A 48 1.50 -4.69 4.28
CA PHE A 48 0.34 -3.89 3.94
C PHE A 48 -0.92 -4.68 4.29
N LYS A 49 -1.89 -3.99 4.90
CA LYS A 49 -3.25 -4.48 5.05
C LYS A 49 -4.22 -3.35 4.77
N ASP A 50 -5.24 -3.66 3.99
CA ASP A 50 -6.42 -2.82 3.81
C ASP A 50 -7.68 -3.68 3.92
N GLN A 51 -8.67 -3.15 4.63
CA GLN A 51 -9.97 -3.76 4.83
C GLN A 51 -11.04 -2.68 4.61
N PRO A 52 -11.57 -2.56 3.38
CA PRO A 52 -12.67 -1.66 3.09
C PRO A 52 -13.88 -1.97 3.99
N PRO A 53 -14.74 -0.97 4.23
CA PRO A 53 -15.89 -1.15 5.10
C PRO A 53 -16.87 -2.20 4.58
N HIS A 54 -17.67 -2.75 5.49
CA HIS A 54 -18.75 -3.68 5.21
C HIS A 54 -19.62 -3.23 4.04
N GLY A 55 -20.04 -4.19 3.21
CA GLY A 55 -20.79 -3.93 1.98
C GLY A 55 -19.91 -3.67 0.74
N LEU A 56 -18.58 -3.72 0.87
CA LEU A 56 -17.66 -3.74 -0.26
C LEU A 56 -17.00 -5.11 -0.39
N GLN A 57 -16.94 -5.63 -1.62
CA GLN A 57 -16.26 -6.88 -1.94
C GLN A 57 -15.05 -6.61 -2.84
N ILE A 58 -13.82 -6.87 -2.39
CA ILE A 58 -12.64 -6.67 -3.21
C ILE A 58 -12.66 -7.68 -4.38
N VAL A 59 -12.60 -7.14 -5.60
CA VAL A 59 -12.58 -7.93 -6.84
C VAL A 59 -11.20 -7.89 -7.50
N SER A 60 -10.39 -6.89 -7.20
CA SER A 60 -9.00 -6.82 -7.65
C SER A 60 -8.14 -6.03 -6.67
N ALA A 61 -6.90 -6.49 -6.50
CA ALA A 61 -5.85 -5.80 -5.78
C ALA A 61 -4.53 -5.96 -6.56
N HIS A 62 -3.85 -4.85 -6.83
CA HIS A 62 -2.57 -4.81 -7.52
C HIS A 62 -1.57 -4.00 -6.71
N VAL A 63 -0.29 -4.36 -6.84
CA VAL A 63 0.80 -3.63 -6.22
C VAL A 63 1.93 -3.45 -7.22
N SER A 64 2.52 -2.27 -7.25
CA SER A 64 3.62 -1.90 -8.13
C SER A 64 4.52 -0.85 -7.49
N GLY A 65 5.70 -0.63 -8.05
CA GLY A 65 6.62 0.42 -7.62
C GLY A 65 8.00 -0.12 -7.27
N ASP A 66 8.72 0.65 -6.48
CA ASP A 66 10.10 0.42 -6.02
C ASP A 66 10.18 -0.63 -4.91
N GLY A 67 9.43 -1.72 -5.04
CA GLY A 67 9.34 -2.76 -4.02
C GLY A 67 10.14 -4.01 -4.36
N THR A 68 10.59 -4.71 -3.34
CA THR A 68 11.19 -6.06 -3.48
C THR A 68 10.64 -7.02 -2.44
N ASP A 69 10.80 -8.32 -2.67
CA ASP A 69 10.65 -9.34 -1.62
C ASP A 69 11.83 -9.31 -0.61
N ALA A 70 11.85 -10.26 0.32
CA ALA A 70 12.91 -10.42 1.32
C ALA A 70 14.29 -10.75 0.75
N ALA A 71 14.36 -11.40 -0.41
CA ALA A 71 15.60 -11.78 -1.08
C ALA A 71 16.11 -10.70 -2.05
N GLY A 72 15.35 -9.60 -2.23
CA GLY A 72 15.63 -8.57 -3.22
C GLY A 72 15.11 -8.90 -4.62
N GLY A 73 14.24 -9.91 -4.74
CA GLY A 73 13.51 -10.27 -5.94
C GLY A 73 12.28 -9.37 -6.18
N ALA A 74 11.38 -9.83 -7.05
CA ALA A 74 10.19 -9.08 -7.43
C ALA A 74 9.30 -8.74 -6.22
N LEU A 75 8.64 -7.58 -6.27
CA LEU A 75 7.65 -7.20 -5.27
C LEU A 75 6.54 -8.27 -5.19
N PRO A 76 6.23 -8.81 -3.98
CA PRO A 76 5.16 -9.78 -3.82
C PRO A 76 3.81 -9.21 -4.28
N GLY A 77 2.99 -10.04 -4.92
CA GLY A 77 1.65 -9.66 -5.34
C GLY A 77 0.69 -9.47 -4.16
N ALA A 78 -0.37 -8.69 -4.38
CA ALA A 78 -1.45 -8.56 -3.41
C ALA A 78 -2.30 -9.83 -3.34
N VAL A 79 -2.69 -10.19 -2.12
CA VAL A 79 -3.57 -11.32 -1.81
C VAL A 79 -4.91 -10.76 -1.32
N ILE A 80 -6.00 -11.25 -1.91
CA ILE A 80 -7.36 -10.97 -1.47
C ILE A 80 -7.81 -12.15 -0.60
N SER A 81 -8.40 -11.85 0.56
CA SER A 81 -8.86 -12.84 1.52
C SER A 81 -10.13 -12.36 2.23
N THR A 82 -10.73 -13.27 3.00
CA THR A 82 -11.93 -13.02 3.81
C THR A 82 -11.53 -13.00 5.27
N SER A 83 -11.87 -11.92 5.98
CA SER A 83 -11.65 -11.79 7.42
C SER A 83 -12.97 -11.72 8.21
N ALA A 84 -13.94 -10.96 7.73
CA ALA A 84 -15.31 -10.87 8.28
C ALA A 84 -16.35 -11.04 7.17
N ASP A 85 -16.15 -10.35 6.04
CA ASP A 85 -17.00 -10.43 4.85
C ASP A 85 -16.25 -11.04 3.65
N PRO A 86 -16.97 -11.60 2.66
CA PRO A 86 -16.36 -12.19 1.47
C PRO A 86 -15.40 -11.22 0.77
N ASN A 87 -14.15 -11.63 0.63
CA ASN A 87 -13.09 -10.86 -0.04
C ASN A 87 -12.95 -9.42 0.49
N ASP A 88 -13.03 -9.24 1.81
CA ASP A 88 -12.97 -7.93 2.45
C ASP A 88 -11.55 -7.44 2.77
N THR A 89 -10.52 -8.25 2.54
CA THR A 89 -9.16 -7.93 2.98
C THR A 89 -8.15 -8.06 1.86
N ALA A 90 -7.38 -7.00 1.61
CA ALA A 90 -6.20 -7.02 0.74
C ALA A 90 -4.92 -6.93 1.57
N THR A 91 -3.96 -7.81 1.28
CA THR A 91 -2.64 -7.82 1.96
C THR A 91 -1.49 -7.95 0.96
N VAL A 92 -0.37 -7.30 1.27
CA VAL A 92 0.95 -7.62 0.69
C VAL A 92 1.88 -7.84 1.88
N SER A 93 2.45 -9.03 1.98
CA SER A 93 3.25 -9.41 3.16
C SER A 93 4.73 -9.50 2.82
N ASP A 94 5.54 -9.20 3.81
CA ASP A 94 6.99 -9.40 3.79
C ASP A 94 7.67 -8.79 2.54
N PHE A 95 7.45 -7.50 2.31
CA PHE A 95 8.12 -6.72 1.25
C PHE A 95 9.04 -5.65 1.82
N ARG A 96 9.87 -5.06 0.95
CA ARG A 96 10.77 -3.93 1.24
C ARG A 96 10.60 -2.84 0.20
N ILE A 97 11.05 -1.64 0.57
CA ILE A 97 11.25 -0.55 -0.39
C ILE A 97 12.71 -0.52 -0.83
N SER A 98 12.92 -0.38 -2.13
CA SER A 98 14.22 -0.27 -2.77
C SER A 98 14.74 1.17 -2.68
N ALA A 99 16.04 1.34 -2.49
CA ALA A 99 16.69 2.64 -2.65
C ALA A 99 16.91 3.00 -4.13
N SER A 100 16.86 2.01 -5.02
CA SER A 100 16.89 2.20 -6.47
C SER A 100 15.48 2.44 -7.01
N ASP A 101 15.41 3.26 -8.05
CA ASP A 101 14.21 3.43 -8.88
C ASP A 101 14.08 2.18 -9.77
N LEU A 102 13.19 1.27 -9.39
CA LEU A 102 13.06 -0.04 -10.03
C LEU A 102 12.05 -0.02 -11.19
N ASP A 103 11.03 0.84 -11.09
CA ASP A 103 10.01 0.98 -12.13
C ASP A 103 10.32 2.08 -13.15
N GLY A 104 11.33 2.92 -12.87
CA GLY A 104 11.74 4.01 -13.75
C GLY A 104 10.75 5.18 -13.77
N MET A 105 9.78 5.20 -12.86
CA MET A 105 8.71 6.19 -12.80
C MET A 105 8.87 7.14 -11.61
N GLY A 106 9.77 6.85 -10.68
CA GLY A 106 10.00 7.65 -9.47
C GLY A 106 10.76 8.94 -9.72
N ALA A 107 10.41 10.01 -9.01
CA ALA A 107 11.27 11.19 -8.94
C ALA A 107 12.60 10.81 -8.24
N ALA A 108 13.70 11.48 -8.59
CA ALA A 108 15.02 11.16 -8.01
C ALA A 108 15.05 11.27 -6.46
N ASN A 109 14.10 12.01 -5.89
CA ASN A 109 13.94 12.32 -4.48
C ASN A 109 12.87 11.46 -3.77
N GLU A 110 12.30 10.46 -4.45
CA GLU A 110 11.24 9.59 -3.92
C GLU A 110 11.41 8.13 -4.29
N ARG A 111 10.97 7.24 -3.38
CA ARG A 111 10.75 5.83 -3.67
C ARG A 111 9.36 5.46 -3.23
N THR A 112 8.61 4.76 -4.06
CA THR A 112 7.18 4.54 -3.80
C THR A 112 6.72 3.16 -4.14
N ILE A 113 5.75 2.67 -3.39
CA ILE A 113 4.97 1.48 -3.68
C ILE A 113 3.51 1.89 -3.68
N THR A 114 2.81 1.54 -4.76
CA THR A 114 1.40 1.86 -4.96
C THR A 114 0.56 0.60 -4.92
N PHE A 115 -0.50 0.64 -4.12
CA PHE A 115 -1.52 -0.38 -3.98
C PHE A 115 -2.79 0.13 -4.65
N GLN A 116 -3.36 -0.66 -5.55
CA GLN A 116 -4.60 -0.34 -6.26
C GLN A 116 -5.62 -1.41 -5.94
N ILE A 117 -6.75 -1.00 -5.36
CA ILE A 117 -7.83 -1.89 -4.94
C ILE A 117 -9.09 -1.48 -5.70
N VAL A 118 -9.80 -2.46 -6.23
CA VAL A 118 -11.14 -2.28 -6.80
C VAL A 118 -12.09 -3.16 -6.01
N ALA A 119 -13.18 -2.56 -5.53
CA ALA A 119 -14.20 -3.26 -4.79
C ALA A 119 -15.58 -3.06 -5.44
N LYS A 120 -16.38 -4.11 -5.45
CA LYS A 120 -17.77 -4.11 -5.86
C LYS A 120 -18.64 -3.63 -4.71
N ILE A 121 -19.63 -2.80 -5.03
CA ILE A 121 -20.60 -2.25 -4.08
C ILE A 121 -21.75 -3.26 -3.91
N ASP A 122 -22.07 -3.59 -2.67
CA ASP A 122 -23.36 -4.17 -2.31
C ASP A 122 -24.41 -3.06 -2.17
N HIS A 123 -25.32 -2.98 -3.14
CA HIS A 123 -26.40 -1.99 -3.17
C HIS A 123 -27.40 -2.15 -2.02
N ALA A 124 -27.47 -3.33 -1.38
CA ALA A 124 -28.29 -3.49 -0.18
C ALA A 124 -27.65 -2.82 1.04
N ALA A 125 -26.31 -2.83 1.13
CA ALA A 125 -25.55 -2.15 2.19
C ALA A 125 -25.42 -0.63 1.93
N PHE A 126 -25.46 -0.21 0.66
CA PHE A 126 -25.38 1.19 0.24
C PHE A 126 -26.63 1.63 -0.57
N PRO A 127 -27.79 1.84 0.08
CA PRO A 127 -29.04 2.16 -0.61
C PRO A 127 -29.08 3.58 -1.22
N ALA A 128 -28.11 4.43 -0.88
CA ALA A 128 -27.95 5.77 -1.42
C ALA A 128 -26.44 6.09 -1.59
N PRO A 129 -26.09 7.06 -2.46
CA PRO A 129 -24.69 7.48 -2.62
C PRO A 129 -24.07 7.90 -1.29
N ALA A 130 -22.92 7.33 -0.96
CA ALA A 130 -22.18 7.60 0.26
C ALA A 130 -20.69 7.80 -0.03
N MET A 131 -20.05 8.66 0.75
CA MET A 131 -18.59 8.67 0.87
C MET A 131 -18.19 7.43 1.67
N VAL A 132 -17.46 6.52 1.02
CA VAL A 132 -17.04 5.26 1.65
C VAL A 132 -15.59 5.39 2.09
N ASP A 133 -15.42 5.76 3.36
CA ASP A 133 -14.11 5.90 3.99
C ASP A 133 -13.37 4.56 3.99
N ASN A 134 -12.12 4.60 3.57
CA ASN A 134 -11.22 3.46 3.59
C ASN A 134 -9.91 3.85 4.29
N GLN A 135 -9.25 2.93 4.99
CA GLN A 135 -7.97 3.19 5.64
C GLN A 135 -7.06 1.96 5.55
N GLY A 136 -6.05 2.06 4.69
CA GLY A 136 -4.97 1.08 4.65
C GLY A 136 -3.95 1.31 5.76
N THR A 137 -3.20 0.27 6.07
CA THR A 137 -2.12 0.29 7.07
C THR A 137 -0.85 -0.33 6.52
N ILE A 138 0.29 0.23 6.91
CA ILE A 138 1.62 -0.35 6.71
C ILE A 138 2.19 -0.65 8.08
N LYS A 139 2.50 -1.93 8.33
CA LYS A 139 3.30 -2.34 9.49
C LYS A 139 4.76 -2.37 9.09
N VAL A 140 5.58 -1.60 9.81
CA VAL A 140 7.03 -1.50 9.62
C VAL A 140 7.73 -2.25 10.75
N SER A 141 8.55 -3.25 10.42
CA SER A 141 9.31 -4.04 11.40
C SER A 141 10.79 -4.03 11.05
N MET A 142 11.63 -3.43 11.89
CA MET A 142 13.09 -3.38 11.69
C MET A 142 13.77 -4.52 12.47
N GLY A 143 14.53 -5.39 11.78
CA GLY A 143 15.44 -6.34 12.43
C GLY A 143 14.80 -7.28 13.48
N GLY A 144 13.52 -7.62 13.32
CA GLY A 144 12.77 -8.46 14.28
C GLY A 144 12.23 -7.73 15.52
N GLY A 145 12.38 -6.41 15.61
CA GLY A 145 11.79 -5.58 16.67
C GLY A 145 10.26 -5.42 16.56
N PRO A 146 9.60 -4.79 17.57
CA PRO A 146 8.17 -4.53 17.54
C PRO A 146 7.81 -3.66 16.33
N GLY A 147 6.73 -4.02 15.65
CA GLY A 147 6.29 -3.32 14.45
C GLY A 147 5.56 -2.02 14.76
N THR A 148 5.88 -0.96 14.02
CA THR A 148 5.12 0.30 14.03
C THR A 148 4.04 0.26 12.96
N ILE A 149 2.81 0.64 13.29
CA ILE A 149 1.71 0.72 12.32
C ILE A 149 1.55 2.17 11.86
N ILE A 150 1.55 2.36 10.55
CA ILE A 150 1.35 3.65 9.89
C ILE A 150 0.03 3.59 9.12
N PRO A 151 -1.01 4.36 9.53
CA PRO A 151 -2.26 4.46 8.78
C PRO A 151 -2.12 5.43 7.60
N SER A 152 -2.77 5.11 6.49
CA SER A 152 -2.83 5.99 5.32
C SER A 152 -3.59 7.28 5.62
N GLN A 153 -3.10 8.41 5.12
CA GLN A 153 -3.67 9.74 5.28
C GLN A 153 -4.28 10.24 3.97
N ASP A 154 -5.26 11.14 4.05
CA ASP A 154 -5.69 11.86 2.86
C ASP A 154 -4.54 12.73 2.31
N PRO A 155 -4.50 13.00 1.00
CA PRO A 155 -3.47 13.84 0.42
C PRO A 155 -3.64 15.28 0.97
N GLY A 156 -2.53 15.87 1.44
CA GLY A 156 -2.49 17.28 1.83
C GLY A 156 -2.40 18.24 0.65
#